data_AF-A0A7S3UYQ9-F1
#
_entry.id   AF-A0A7S3UYQ9-F1
#
_cell.length_a   1.000
_cell.length_b   1.000
_cell.length_c   1.000
_cell.angle_alpha   90.00
_cell.angle_beta   90.00
_cell.angle_gamma   90.00
#
_symmetry.space_group_name_H-M   'P 1'
#
loop_
_entity.id
_entity.type
_entity.pdbx_description
1 polymer ?
#
loop_
_entity_poly.entity_id
_entity_poly.type
_entity_poly.pdbx_seq_one_letter_code
_entity_poly.pdbx_strand_id
1 'polypeptide(L)'
;MYRPTLQMSVLCAALAAASAQAQSVRADAARVQAAHTRAEAHLRQFPGLSLHDNDHSYQVRDVVIDADGASHVRLDRTVGGLRVIGGDVIVQSDSFGTLRAVHHNLRWRINAAGKPAVNANRAALTVTRTLAGTLGKPTLVIYARDQAPALAWDVPVSGESVDGTPFEKHVIVDAATGRQLDAWDDIHTAAATGTGKTLYSGNVTLTTNTVSGGYE
;
A
#
# COMPACT_ATOMS: atom_id res chain seq x y z
N MET A 1 -64.91 1.14 -10.68
CA MET A 1 -64.18 0.11 -9.90
C MET A 1 -62.74 0.06 -10.40
N TYR A 2 -61.82 0.75 -9.74
CA TYR A 2 -60.40 0.79 -10.09
C TYR A 2 -59.68 -0.28 -9.23
N ARG A 3 -59.02 -1.27 -9.85
CA ARG A 3 -58.32 -2.35 -9.15
C ARG A 3 -56.84 -1.96 -8.93
N PRO A 4 -56.37 -1.69 -7.69
CA PRO A 4 -55.01 -1.20 -7.42
C PRO A 4 -53.97 -2.33 -7.21
N THR A 5 -54.28 -3.58 -7.58
CA THR A 5 -53.55 -4.75 -7.07
C THR A 5 -52.24 -5.09 -7.78
N LEU A 6 -51.96 -4.55 -8.98
CA LEU A 6 -50.72 -4.87 -9.72
C LEU A 6 -49.51 -4.01 -9.33
N GLN A 7 -49.70 -2.79 -8.83
CA GLN A 7 -48.57 -1.94 -8.41
C GLN A 7 -47.98 -2.37 -7.05
N MET A 8 -48.76 -3.05 -6.22
CA MET A 8 -48.36 -3.41 -4.86
C MET A 8 -47.45 -4.65 -4.80
N SER A 9 -47.56 -5.58 -5.75
CA SER A 9 -46.75 -6.80 -5.84
C SER A 9 -45.33 -6.56 -6.40
N VAL A 10 -45.18 -5.64 -7.36
CA VAL A 10 -43.86 -5.26 -7.88
C VAL A 10 -43.04 -4.49 -6.82
N LEU A 11 -43.71 -3.66 -6.01
CA LEU A 11 -43.07 -2.92 -4.92
C LEU A 11 -42.55 -3.86 -3.81
N CYS A 12 -43.29 -4.91 -3.47
CA CYS A 12 -42.87 -5.89 -2.45
C CYS A 12 -41.65 -6.71 -2.88
N ALA A 13 -41.57 -7.12 -4.15
CA ALA A 13 -40.42 -7.87 -4.68
C ALA A 13 -39.14 -7.03 -4.71
N ALA A 14 -39.23 -5.75 -5.10
CA ALA A 14 -38.10 -4.83 -5.08
C ALA A 14 -37.58 -4.57 -3.65
N LEU A 15 -38.47 -4.45 -2.67
CA LEU A 15 -38.09 -4.25 -1.26
C LEU A 15 -37.43 -5.50 -0.64
N ALA A 16 -37.88 -6.70 -1.01
CA ALA A 16 -37.28 -7.96 -0.59
C ALA A 16 -35.87 -8.16 -1.20
N ALA A 17 -35.68 -7.82 -2.47
CA ALA A 17 -34.36 -7.87 -3.11
C ALA A 17 -33.38 -6.87 -2.50
N ALA A 18 -33.83 -5.64 -2.21
CA ALA A 18 -33.00 -4.62 -1.57
C ALA A 18 -32.58 -4.99 -0.13
N SER A 19 -33.48 -5.60 0.65
CA SER A 19 -33.17 -6.06 2.01
C SER A 19 -32.21 -7.26 2.02
N ALA A 20 -32.37 -8.22 1.10
CA ALA A 20 -31.44 -9.34 0.93
C ALA A 20 -30.03 -8.86 0.54
N GLN A 21 -29.94 -7.88 -0.38
CA GLN A 21 -28.67 -7.27 -0.77
C GLN A 21 -28.02 -6.48 0.38
N ALA A 22 -28.81 -5.76 1.18
CA ALA A 22 -28.28 -5.07 2.35
C ALA A 22 -27.76 -6.06 3.41
N GLN A 23 -28.39 -7.21 3.54
CA GLN A 23 -27.98 -8.25 4.48
C GLN A 23 -26.71 -8.98 4.03
N SER A 24 -26.53 -9.24 2.73
CA SER A 24 -25.29 -9.82 2.19
C SER A 24 -24.10 -8.89 2.39
N VAL A 25 -24.23 -7.60 2.07
CA VAL A 25 -23.18 -6.60 2.29
C VAL A 25 -22.79 -6.50 3.78
N ARG A 26 -23.77 -6.55 4.70
CA ARG A 26 -23.49 -6.57 6.15
C ARG A 26 -22.76 -7.84 6.58
N ALA A 27 -23.14 -8.99 6.03
CA ALA A 27 -22.45 -10.25 6.30
C ALA A 27 -21.01 -10.23 5.79
N ASP A 28 -20.76 -9.65 4.61
CA ASP A 28 -19.42 -9.46 4.05
C ASP A 28 -18.57 -8.56 4.93
N ALA A 29 -19.08 -7.40 5.33
CA ALA A 29 -18.37 -6.50 6.24
C ALA A 29 -18.04 -7.17 7.57
N ALA A 30 -18.95 -7.97 8.12
CA ALA A 30 -18.70 -8.73 9.34
C ALA A 30 -17.63 -9.82 9.14
N ARG A 31 -17.61 -10.51 7.99
CA ARG A 31 -16.57 -11.49 7.65
C ARG A 31 -15.19 -10.85 7.54
N VAL A 32 -15.11 -9.70 6.86
CA VAL A 32 -13.89 -8.90 6.73
C VAL A 32 -13.39 -8.45 8.10
N GLN A 33 -14.25 -7.90 8.95
CA GLN A 33 -13.87 -7.46 10.29
C GLN A 33 -13.41 -8.63 11.18
N ALA A 34 -14.03 -9.79 11.04
CA ALA A 34 -13.63 -11.00 11.76
C ALA A 34 -12.26 -11.51 11.28
N ALA A 35 -11.99 -11.46 9.97
CA ALA A 35 -10.68 -11.82 9.40
C ALA A 35 -9.58 -10.86 9.87
N HIS A 36 -9.85 -9.55 9.88
CA HIS A 36 -8.96 -8.54 10.47
C HIS A 36 -8.62 -8.88 11.93
N THR A 37 -9.63 -9.02 12.78
CA THR A 37 -9.45 -9.28 14.22
C THR A 37 -8.63 -10.56 14.46
N ARG A 38 -8.92 -11.63 13.71
CA ARG A 38 -8.16 -12.88 13.79
C ARG A 38 -6.71 -12.71 13.32
N ALA A 39 -6.48 -11.98 12.24
CA ALA A 39 -5.13 -11.78 11.72
C ALA A 39 -4.24 -11.07 12.74
N GLU A 40 -4.74 -10.01 13.39
CA GLU A 40 -4.00 -9.35 14.47
C GLU A 40 -3.75 -10.29 15.66
N ALA A 41 -4.73 -11.10 16.04
CA ALA A 41 -4.56 -12.10 17.10
C ALA A 41 -3.47 -13.12 16.75
N HIS A 42 -3.44 -13.63 15.51
CA HIS A 42 -2.40 -14.55 15.04
C HIS A 42 -1.01 -13.93 15.08
N LEU A 43 -0.84 -12.67 14.68
CA LEU A 43 0.45 -11.99 14.76
C LEU A 43 0.98 -11.95 16.20
N ARG A 44 0.11 -11.69 17.17
CA ARG A 44 0.45 -11.64 18.61
C ARG A 44 0.71 -13.02 19.20
N GLN A 45 -0.09 -14.01 18.80
CA GLN A 45 -0.01 -15.38 19.32
C GLN A 45 1.21 -16.15 18.80
N PHE A 46 1.67 -15.84 17.58
CA PHE A 46 2.77 -16.54 16.92
C PHE A 46 3.97 -15.60 16.65
N PRO A 47 4.60 -15.01 17.68
CA PRO A 47 5.69 -14.04 17.52
C PRO A 47 6.95 -14.62 16.86
N GLY A 48 7.14 -15.94 16.92
CA GLY A 48 8.22 -16.64 16.22
C GLY A 48 8.08 -16.62 14.69
N LEU A 49 6.85 -16.49 14.17
CA LEU A 49 6.58 -16.38 12.73
C LEU A 49 6.37 -14.93 12.29
N SER A 50 5.73 -14.11 13.13
CA SER A 50 5.38 -12.72 12.79
C SER A 50 6.48 -11.72 13.12
N LEU A 51 7.47 -12.12 13.92
CA LEU A 51 8.41 -11.21 14.58
C LEU A 51 7.66 -10.09 15.34
N HIS A 52 6.54 -10.42 15.97
CA HIS A 52 5.80 -9.49 16.81
C HIS A 52 6.56 -9.19 18.11
N ASP A 53 6.46 -7.93 18.56
CA ASP A 53 6.97 -7.44 19.83
C ASP A 53 6.00 -6.39 20.39
N ASN A 54 6.14 -6.02 21.66
CA ASN A 54 5.13 -5.24 22.40
C ASN A 54 4.92 -3.81 21.87
N ASP A 55 5.93 -3.23 21.23
CA ASP A 55 5.86 -1.90 20.63
C ASP A 55 5.38 -1.92 19.17
N HIS A 56 5.04 -3.10 18.64
CA HIS A 56 4.49 -3.26 17.30
C HIS A 56 2.98 -3.04 17.32
N SER A 57 2.48 -2.27 16.35
CA SER A 57 1.07 -2.22 16.01
C SER A 57 0.85 -2.41 14.52
N TYR A 58 -0.37 -2.75 14.15
CA TYR A 58 -0.71 -3.12 12.78
C TYR A 58 -1.91 -2.34 12.30
N GLN A 59 -1.90 -1.96 11.03
CA GLN A 59 -3.03 -1.38 10.34
C GLN A 59 -3.36 -2.29 9.16
N VAL A 60 -4.60 -2.78 9.09
CA VAL A 60 -5.04 -3.56 7.93
C VAL A 60 -5.10 -2.64 6.71
N ARG A 61 -4.42 -3.07 5.65
CA ARG A 61 -4.46 -2.43 4.34
C ARG A 61 -5.52 -3.06 3.45
N ASP A 62 -5.61 -4.39 3.49
CA ASP A 62 -6.46 -5.17 2.59
C ASP A 62 -6.83 -6.53 3.20
N VAL A 63 -8.02 -7.01 2.87
CA VAL A 63 -8.55 -8.31 3.27
C VAL A 63 -9.14 -8.98 2.04
N VAL A 64 -8.55 -10.11 1.65
CA VAL A 64 -9.08 -10.97 0.60
C VAL A 64 -9.62 -12.24 1.24
N ILE A 65 -10.85 -12.61 0.91
CA ILE A 65 -11.46 -13.88 1.28
C ILE A 65 -11.65 -14.68 -0.01
N ASP A 66 -11.04 -15.85 -0.06
CA ASP A 66 -11.09 -16.74 -1.21
C ASP A 66 -12.42 -17.51 -1.25
N ALA A 67 -12.73 -18.11 -2.40
CA ALA A 67 -13.97 -18.85 -2.60
C ALA A 67 -14.10 -20.07 -1.67
N ASP A 68 -12.99 -20.66 -1.25
CA ASP A 68 -12.94 -21.77 -0.28
C ASP A 68 -13.09 -21.30 1.18
N GLY A 69 -13.15 -19.98 1.42
CA GLY A 69 -13.28 -19.35 2.72
C GLY A 69 -11.93 -19.01 3.37
N ALA A 70 -10.79 -19.35 2.78
CA ALA A 70 -9.48 -18.91 3.26
C ALA A 70 -9.37 -17.38 3.21
N SER A 71 -8.55 -16.80 4.07
CA SER A 71 -8.37 -15.35 4.13
C SER A 71 -6.91 -14.94 4.09
N HIS A 72 -6.62 -13.90 3.32
CA HIS A 72 -5.33 -13.22 3.24
C HIS A 72 -5.51 -11.78 3.72
N VAL A 73 -4.92 -11.46 4.86
CA VAL A 73 -4.97 -10.11 5.43
C VAL A 73 -3.60 -9.47 5.31
N ARG A 74 -3.52 -8.34 4.60
CA ARG A 74 -2.29 -7.55 4.45
C ARG A 74 -2.29 -6.43 5.48
N LEU A 75 -1.23 -6.34 6.28
CA LEU A 75 -1.10 -5.35 7.33
C LEU A 75 0.19 -4.55 7.20
N ASP A 76 0.05 -3.24 7.36
CA ASP A 76 1.14 -2.31 7.62
C ASP A 76 1.58 -2.40 9.06
N ARG A 77 2.89 -2.46 9.30
CA ARG A 77 3.48 -2.48 10.64
C ARG A 77 3.95 -1.09 11.03
N THR A 78 3.66 -0.72 12.27
CA THR A 78 4.35 0.38 12.95
C THR A 78 5.06 -0.13 14.19
N VAL A 79 6.15 0.52 14.57
CA VAL A 79 6.99 0.15 15.72
C VAL A 79 7.30 1.43 16.49
N GLY A 80 6.92 1.47 17.77
CA GLY A 80 7.05 2.69 18.58
C GLY A 80 6.32 3.91 17.98
N GLY A 81 5.23 3.68 17.24
CA GLY A 81 4.47 4.72 16.52
C GLY A 81 5.07 5.16 15.18
N LEU A 82 6.22 4.60 14.76
CA LEU A 82 6.83 4.90 13.46
C LEU A 82 6.41 3.86 12.42
N ARG A 83 6.06 4.33 11.22
CA ARG A 83 5.80 3.46 10.07
C ARG A 83 7.05 2.69 9.68
N VAL A 84 6.90 1.39 9.40
CA VAL A 84 7.99 0.55 8.92
C VAL A 84 7.87 0.32 7.42
N ILE A 85 8.83 0.85 6.67
CA ILE A 85 8.95 0.64 5.24
C ILE A 85 9.65 -0.70 4.98
N GLY A 86 8.95 -1.63 4.33
CA GLY A 86 9.40 -3.01 4.11
C GLY A 86 9.11 -3.97 5.27
N GLY A 87 8.34 -3.54 6.27
CA GLY A 87 7.97 -4.34 7.44
C GLY A 87 6.52 -4.83 7.44
N ASP A 88 5.83 -4.73 6.31
CA ASP A 88 4.48 -5.24 6.13
C ASP A 88 4.43 -6.77 6.27
N VAL A 89 3.25 -7.27 6.59
CA VAL A 89 3.02 -8.68 6.87
C VAL A 89 1.69 -9.13 6.30
N ILE A 90 1.67 -10.33 5.73
CA ILE A 90 0.45 -10.97 5.24
C ILE A 90 0.15 -12.18 6.11
N VAL A 91 -1.04 -12.19 6.72
CA VAL A 91 -1.54 -13.33 7.50
C VAL A 91 -2.47 -14.14 6.64
N GLN A 92 -2.14 -15.41 6.46
CA GLN A 92 -2.99 -16.37 5.77
C GLN A 92 -3.66 -17.29 6.77
N SER A 93 -5.00 -17.33 6.76
CA SER A 93 -5.79 -18.26 7.55
C SER A 93 -6.63 -19.17 6.66
N ASP A 94 -6.90 -20.38 7.10
CA ASP A 94 -7.81 -21.30 6.41
C ASP A 94 -9.29 -20.89 6.58
N SER A 95 -10.20 -21.67 6.00
CA SER A 95 -11.64 -21.42 6.06
C SER A 95 -12.26 -21.59 7.44
N PHE A 96 -11.58 -22.27 8.37
CA PHE A 96 -11.95 -22.35 9.78
C PHE A 96 -11.34 -21.20 10.62
N GLY A 97 -10.52 -20.35 9.99
CA GLY A 97 -9.81 -19.25 10.64
C GLY A 97 -8.53 -19.66 11.34
N THR A 98 -8.01 -20.87 11.10
CA THR A 98 -6.72 -21.34 11.65
C THR A 98 -5.57 -20.71 10.88
N LEU A 99 -4.51 -20.29 11.59
CA LEU A 99 -3.30 -19.78 10.94
C LEU A 99 -2.67 -20.84 10.05
N ARG A 100 -2.44 -20.50 8.77
CA ARG A 100 -1.67 -21.33 7.84
C ARG A 100 -0.25 -20.82 7.67
N ALA A 101 -0.10 -19.51 7.46
CA ALA A 101 1.19 -18.89 7.19
C ALA A 101 1.21 -17.41 7.55
N VAL A 102 2.40 -16.91 7.83
CA VAL A 102 2.71 -15.49 7.95
C VAL A 102 3.82 -15.19 6.95
N HIS A 103 3.57 -14.23 6.05
CA HIS A 103 4.53 -13.84 5.01
C HIS A 103 5.04 -12.44 5.28
N HIS A 104 6.36 -12.24 5.24
CA HIS A 104 7.01 -10.93 5.36
C HIS A 104 8.42 -10.96 4.77
N ASN A 105 8.97 -9.78 4.46
CA ASN A 105 10.33 -9.64 3.91
C ASN A 105 11.39 -9.28 4.96
N LEU A 106 11.02 -9.14 6.23
CA LEU A 106 11.96 -8.84 7.31
C LEU A 106 12.99 -9.95 7.48
N ARG A 107 14.27 -9.59 7.32
CA ARG A 107 15.43 -10.47 7.57
C ARG A 107 15.99 -10.33 8.97
N TRP A 108 15.69 -9.23 9.65
CA TRP A 108 16.18 -8.89 10.98
C TRP A 108 15.02 -8.45 11.86
N ARG A 109 15.18 -8.65 13.17
CA ARG A 109 14.31 -8.00 14.17
C ARG A 109 14.46 -6.48 14.04
N ILE A 110 13.36 -5.77 14.16
CA ILE A 110 13.36 -4.31 14.13
C ILE A 110 13.82 -3.81 15.49
N ASN A 111 14.97 -3.13 15.51
CA ASN A 111 15.51 -2.48 16.72
C ASN A 111 16.04 -1.08 16.38
N ALA A 112 15.24 -0.30 15.67
CA ALA A 112 15.60 1.05 15.22
C ALA A 112 15.26 2.13 16.28
N ALA A 113 15.46 1.80 17.56
CA ALA A 113 15.24 2.74 18.65
C ALA A 113 16.32 3.84 18.65
N GLY A 114 15.94 5.08 18.97
CA GLY A 114 16.88 6.18 19.11
C GLY A 114 16.32 7.53 18.69
N LYS A 115 17.19 8.55 18.70
CA LYS A 115 16.87 9.88 18.21
C LYS A 115 17.60 10.11 16.88
N PRO A 116 16.95 10.75 15.90
CA PRO A 116 17.60 11.06 14.64
C PRO A 116 18.71 12.11 14.87
N ALA A 117 19.92 11.85 14.38
CA ALA A 117 21.03 12.80 14.42
C ALA A 117 20.88 13.87 13.33
N VAL A 118 20.30 13.48 12.19
CA VAL A 118 19.90 14.38 11.10
C VAL A 118 18.45 14.78 11.33
N ASN A 119 18.18 16.08 11.41
CA ASN A 119 16.80 16.58 11.52
C ASN A 119 16.08 16.60 10.16
N ALA A 120 14.75 16.73 10.20
CA ALA A 120 13.90 16.75 9.01
C ALA A 120 14.33 17.79 7.96
N ASN A 121 14.71 19.01 8.37
CA ASN A 121 15.12 20.07 7.45
C ASN A 121 16.41 19.71 6.71
N ARG A 122 17.37 19.08 7.41
CA ARG A 122 18.62 18.64 6.78
C ARG A 122 18.41 17.44 5.85
N ALA A 123 17.47 16.55 6.17
CA ALA A 123 17.07 15.49 5.25
C ALA A 123 16.43 16.07 3.98
N ALA A 124 15.49 17.01 4.12
CA ALA A 124 14.86 17.72 3.00
C ALA A 124 15.88 18.45 2.10
N LEU A 125 16.84 19.16 2.70
CA LEU A 125 17.93 19.82 1.97
C LEU A 125 18.84 18.83 1.21
N THR A 126 18.95 17.59 1.68
CA THR A 126 19.72 16.57 0.97
C THR A 126 19.01 16.18 -0.33
N VAL A 127 17.69 16.07 -0.31
CA VAL A 127 16.87 15.73 -1.47
C VAL A 127 16.87 16.87 -2.50
N THR A 128 16.68 18.12 -2.07
CA THR A 128 16.59 19.26 -3.00
C THR A 128 17.90 19.59 -3.72
N ARG A 129 19.04 19.09 -3.22
CA ARG A 129 20.33 19.22 -3.91
C ARG A 129 20.42 18.36 -5.16
N THR A 130 19.69 17.25 -5.20
CA THR A 130 19.75 16.27 -6.29
C THR A 130 18.47 16.24 -7.13
N LEU A 131 17.35 16.70 -6.56
CA LEU A 131 16.06 16.65 -7.21
C LEU A 131 15.30 17.97 -6.99
N ALA A 132 15.10 18.71 -8.08
CA ALA A 132 14.25 19.90 -8.06
C ALA A 132 12.78 19.48 -7.99
N GLY A 133 11.98 20.17 -7.18
CA GLY A 133 10.56 19.88 -7.02
C GLY A 133 9.96 20.57 -5.80
N THR A 134 8.68 20.32 -5.57
CA THR A 134 7.96 20.75 -4.38
C THR A 134 8.10 19.67 -3.30
N LEU A 135 8.70 20.04 -2.18
CA LEU A 135 8.81 19.14 -1.03
C LEU A 135 7.47 19.05 -0.28
N GLY A 136 7.07 17.83 0.05
CA GLY A 136 6.10 17.58 1.11
C GLY A 136 6.77 17.55 2.49
N LYS A 137 5.99 17.28 3.53
CA LYS A 137 6.47 17.23 4.91
C LYS A 137 7.30 15.94 5.14
N PRO A 138 8.59 16.04 5.52
CA PRO A 138 9.37 14.86 5.90
C PRO A 138 8.76 14.15 7.12
N THR A 139 8.69 12.83 7.08
CA THR A 139 8.20 12.01 8.19
C THR A 139 9.26 11.03 8.66
N LEU A 140 9.35 10.82 9.98
CA LEU A 140 10.30 9.87 10.54
C LEU A 140 9.72 8.46 10.42
N VAL A 141 10.52 7.53 9.93
CA VAL A 141 10.13 6.14 9.62
C VAL A 141 11.24 5.17 10.00
N ILE A 142 10.92 3.88 10.01
CA ILE A 142 11.90 2.81 10.06
C ILE A 142 12.02 2.21 8.66
N TYR A 143 13.23 2.13 8.11
CA TYR A 143 13.50 1.49 6.83
C TYR A 143 14.08 0.08 7.06
N ALA A 144 13.45 -0.95 6.50
CA ALA A 144 13.76 -2.36 6.79
C ALA A 144 13.75 -3.28 5.54
N ARG A 145 14.12 -2.77 4.36
CA ARG A 145 14.19 -3.57 3.11
C ARG A 145 15.55 -4.24 2.92
N ASP A 146 16.51 -3.52 2.34
CA ASP A 146 17.77 -4.10 1.83
C ASP A 146 18.93 -4.09 2.84
N GLN A 147 18.67 -3.64 4.06
CA GLN A 147 19.66 -3.50 5.12
C GLN A 147 19.04 -3.71 6.49
N ALA A 148 19.90 -3.80 7.52
CA ALA A 148 19.44 -3.84 8.91
C ALA A 148 18.51 -2.65 9.20
N PRO A 149 17.39 -2.86 9.93
CA PRO A 149 16.42 -1.80 10.18
C PRO A 149 17.06 -0.54 10.76
N ALA A 150 16.83 0.59 10.10
CA ALA A 150 17.42 1.87 10.46
C ALA A 150 16.35 2.97 10.55
N LEU A 151 16.61 3.96 11.41
CA LEU A 151 15.79 5.16 11.48
C LEU A 151 16.07 6.03 10.24
N ALA A 152 15.02 6.46 9.55
CA ALA A 152 15.13 7.22 8.31
C ALA A 152 14.05 8.31 8.22
N TRP A 153 14.27 9.27 7.34
CA TRP A 153 13.28 10.25 6.92
C TRP A 153 12.71 9.85 5.57
N ASP A 154 11.40 9.73 5.48
CA ASP A 154 10.67 9.68 4.22
C ASP A 154 10.37 11.11 3.79
N VAL A 155 11.00 11.54 2.70
CA VAL A 155 10.89 12.88 2.14
C VAL A 155 10.11 12.80 0.82
N PRO A 156 8.80 13.10 0.83
CA PRO A 156 8.02 13.17 -0.39
C PRO A 156 8.39 14.42 -1.20
N VAL A 157 8.50 14.27 -2.51
CA VAL A 157 8.80 15.34 -3.45
C VAL A 157 8.04 15.12 -4.75
N SER A 158 7.31 16.14 -5.18
CA SER A 158 6.56 16.12 -6.43
C SER A 158 7.09 17.16 -7.40
N GLY A 159 6.96 16.92 -8.69
CA GLY A 159 7.44 17.84 -9.71
C GLY A 159 7.33 17.27 -11.10
N GLU A 160 8.08 17.88 -12.01
CA GLU A 160 8.14 17.51 -13.41
C GLU A 160 9.62 17.37 -13.81
N SER A 161 9.93 16.29 -14.52
CA SER A 161 11.26 16.03 -15.06
C SER A 161 11.55 16.96 -16.25
N VAL A 162 12.81 17.02 -16.69
CA VAL A 162 13.23 17.90 -17.79
C VAL A 162 12.49 17.58 -19.10
N ASP A 163 12.07 16.32 -19.28
CA ASP A 163 11.31 15.82 -20.42
C ASP A 163 9.79 16.05 -20.31
N GLY A 164 9.33 16.70 -19.25
CA GLY A 164 7.93 16.95 -18.98
C GLY A 164 7.23 15.84 -18.19
N THR A 165 7.94 14.78 -17.78
CA THR A 165 7.34 13.66 -17.07
C THR A 165 7.03 14.03 -15.61
N PRO A 166 5.76 14.01 -15.16
CA PRO A 166 5.42 14.27 -13.75
C PRO A 166 5.92 13.13 -12.87
N PHE A 167 6.32 13.46 -11.64
CA PHE A 167 6.72 12.47 -10.63
C PHE A 167 6.17 12.82 -9.24
N GLU A 168 5.95 11.78 -8.44
CA GLU A 168 5.66 11.86 -7.00
C GLU A 168 6.58 10.88 -6.29
N LYS A 169 7.77 11.35 -5.91
CA LYS A 169 8.82 10.49 -5.36
C LYS A 169 8.83 10.51 -3.84
N HIS A 170 9.13 9.35 -3.28
CA HIS A 170 9.54 9.19 -1.89
C HIS A 170 11.05 8.97 -1.87
N VAL A 171 11.79 9.88 -1.22
CA VAL A 171 13.24 9.73 -1.04
C VAL A 171 13.52 9.41 0.43
N ILE A 172 14.14 8.26 0.66
CA ILE A 172 14.43 7.76 2.00
C ILE A 172 15.84 8.17 2.39
N VAL A 173 15.97 8.96 3.45
CA VAL A 173 17.25 9.49 3.92
C VAL A 173 17.56 8.94 5.30
N ASP A 174 18.71 8.31 5.46
CA ASP A 174 19.18 7.77 6.73
C ASP A 174 19.24 8.87 7.82
N ALA A 175 18.59 8.64 8.95
CA ALA A 175 18.43 9.66 9.98
C ALA A 175 19.67 9.81 10.88
N ALA A 176 20.69 8.95 10.74
CA ALA A 176 21.95 9.06 11.44
C ALA A 176 23.01 9.80 10.60
N THR A 177 23.08 9.50 9.32
CA THR A 177 24.15 9.94 8.39
C THR A 177 23.70 10.98 7.38
N GLY A 178 22.40 11.03 7.07
CA GLY A 178 21.84 11.88 6.03
C GLY A 178 22.06 11.33 4.61
N ARG A 179 22.53 10.08 4.47
CA ARG A 179 22.70 9.44 3.18
C ARG A 179 21.35 8.96 2.64
N GLN A 180 21.10 9.13 1.34
CA GLN A 180 19.95 8.50 0.69
C GLN A 180 20.11 6.97 0.72
N LEU A 181 19.08 6.29 1.24
CA LEU A 181 19.00 4.84 1.33
C LEU A 181 18.25 4.24 0.16
N ASP A 182 17.18 4.91 -0.28
CA ASP A 182 16.26 4.41 -1.30
C ASP A 182 15.49 5.59 -1.92
N ALA A 183 14.92 5.38 -3.09
CA ALA A 183 13.92 6.27 -3.66
C ALA A 183 13.02 5.53 -4.64
N TRP A 184 11.73 5.84 -4.64
CA TRP A 184 10.78 5.36 -5.63
C TRP A 184 9.82 6.46 -6.04
N ASP A 185 9.13 6.22 -7.15
CA ASP A 185 8.09 7.09 -7.69
C ASP A 185 6.73 6.39 -7.52
N ASP A 186 5.76 7.09 -6.99
CA ASP A 186 4.38 6.61 -6.91
C ASP A 186 3.70 6.75 -8.28
N ILE A 187 4.17 7.67 -9.14
CA ILE A 187 3.72 7.76 -10.52
C ILE A 187 4.42 6.69 -11.36
N HIS A 188 3.63 5.75 -11.85
CA HIS A 188 4.06 4.74 -12.80
C HIS A 188 3.61 5.19 -14.18
N THR A 189 4.50 5.80 -14.96
CA THR A 189 4.16 6.20 -16.33
C THR A 189 4.05 4.98 -17.22
N ALA A 190 2.84 4.79 -17.76
CA ALA A 190 2.57 3.77 -18.77
C ALA A 190 2.97 4.21 -20.19
N ALA A 191 3.36 5.48 -20.34
CA ALA A 191 3.73 6.06 -21.62
C ALA A 191 5.18 5.67 -21.97
N ALA A 192 5.34 4.82 -22.97
CA ALA A 192 6.64 4.57 -23.59
C ALA A 192 6.76 5.43 -24.85
N THR A 193 7.83 6.24 -24.94
CA THR A 193 8.19 6.96 -26.15
C THR A 193 9.19 6.13 -26.95
N GLY A 194 8.72 5.55 -28.05
CA GLY A 194 9.52 4.85 -29.04
C GLY A 194 9.93 5.79 -30.19
N THR A 195 11.05 5.51 -30.85
CA THR A 195 11.38 6.17 -32.12
C THR A 195 11.14 5.19 -33.27
N GLY A 196 10.13 5.46 -34.09
CA GLY A 196 9.90 4.76 -35.34
C GLY A 196 10.88 5.24 -36.40
N LYS A 197 11.78 4.37 -36.86
CA LYS A 197 12.65 4.66 -38.01
C LYS A 197 11.91 4.35 -39.30
N THR A 198 11.56 5.37 -40.07
CA THR A 198 10.81 5.21 -41.32
C THR A 198 11.71 5.43 -42.54
N LEU A 199 11.35 4.81 -43.67
CA LEU A 199 12.13 4.89 -44.91
C LEU A 199 12.01 6.26 -45.61
N TYR A 200 10.90 6.98 -45.40
CA TYR A 200 10.58 8.22 -46.13
C TYR A 200 10.38 9.46 -45.24
N SER A 201 10.12 9.29 -43.95
CA SER A 201 9.81 10.39 -43.02
C SER A 201 10.85 10.54 -41.91
N GLY A 202 11.97 9.83 -41.98
CA GLY A 202 13.01 9.85 -40.96
C GLY A 202 12.57 9.21 -39.63
N ASN A 203 13.14 9.69 -38.54
CA ASN A 203 12.78 9.26 -37.19
C ASN A 203 11.50 9.96 -36.75
N VAL A 204 10.45 9.20 -36.48
CA VAL A 204 9.16 9.69 -35.97
C VAL A 204 9.00 9.26 -34.52
N THR A 205 8.63 10.18 -33.64
CA THR A 205 8.31 9.86 -32.25
C THR A 205 6.97 9.13 -32.20
N LEU A 206 6.96 7.95 -31.57
CA LEU A 206 5.77 7.16 -31.26
C LEU A 206 5.55 7.22 -29.77
N THR A 207 4.38 7.66 -29.34
CA THR A 207 3.96 7.61 -27.94
C THR A 207 2.94 6.50 -27.82
N THR A 208 3.17 5.53 -26.93
CA THR A 208 2.18 4.49 -26.61
C THR A 208 1.63 4.72 -25.22
N ASN A 209 0.32 4.87 -25.07
CA ASN A 209 -0.38 5.00 -23.80
C ASN A 209 -1.14 3.72 -23.49
N THR A 210 -1.22 3.32 -22.20
CA THR A 210 -2.09 2.21 -21.81
C THR A 210 -3.53 2.69 -21.69
N VAL A 211 -4.44 1.99 -22.39
CA VAL A 211 -5.89 2.18 -22.29
C VAL A 211 -6.52 0.93 -21.67
N SER A 212 -7.75 1.05 -21.16
CA SER A 212 -8.48 -0.12 -20.65
C SER A 212 -8.69 -1.14 -21.77
N GLY A 213 -7.84 -2.16 -21.81
CA GLY A 213 -7.88 -3.24 -22.80
C GLY A 213 -6.73 -3.27 -23.82
N GLY A 214 -5.72 -2.40 -23.72
CA GLY A 214 -4.57 -2.43 -24.62
C GLY A 214 -3.64 -1.21 -24.54
N TYR A 215 -2.99 -0.91 -25.66
CA TYR A 215 -2.11 0.26 -25.82
C TYR A 215 -2.51 1.03 -27.09
N GLU A 216 -2.50 2.37 -27.05
CA GLU A 216 -2.73 3.26 -28.20
C GLU A 216 -1.53 4.16 -28.47
#